data_AF-A0A6V7TY23-F1
#
_entry.id   AF-A0A6V7TY23-F1
#
_cell.length_a   1.000
_cell.length_b   1.000
_cell.length_c   1.000
_cell.angle_alpha   90.00
_cell.angle_beta   90.00
_cell.angle_gamma   90.00
#
_symmetry.space_group_name_H-M   'P 1'
#
loop_
_entity.id
_entity.type
_entity.pdbx_description
1 polymer ?
#
loop_
_entity_poly.entity_id
_entity_poly.type
_entity_poly.pdbx_seq_one_letter_code
_entity_poly.pdbx_strand_id
1 'polypeptide(L)' 'MQNYFSSLSSSKALCHILLSILLFLSSFNKASSFRLQGAAVKGQLLCKGIPAAHINVGLFDVDRNPGDPDDLLDKE' A
#
# COMPACT_ATOMS: atom_id res chain seq x y z
N MET A 1 19.55 48.24 -16.58
CA MET A 1 19.06 46.88 -16.90
C MET A 1 19.64 45.78 -15.99
N GLN A 2 20.84 45.93 -15.41
CA GLN A 2 21.44 44.92 -14.51
C GLN A 2 20.65 44.68 -13.20
N ASN A 3 20.02 45.71 -12.62
CA ASN A 3 19.22 45.60 -11.38
C ASN A 3 17.92 44.79 -11.52
N TYR A 4 17.33 44.77 -12.72
CA TYR A 4 16.12 43.96 -12.98
C TYR A 4 16.47 42.47 -13.13
N PHE A 5 17.63 42.16 -13.70
CA PHE A 5 18.10 40.79 -13.88
C PHE A 5 18.47 40.13 -12.54
N SER A 6 19.12 40.87 -11.64
CA SER A 6 19.41 40.41 -10.28
C SER A 6 18.15 40.28 -9.42
N SER A 7 17.18 41.20 -9.55
CA SER A 7 15.87 41.11 -8.89
C SER A 7 15.04 39.92 -9.40
N LEU A 8 15.04 39.66 -10.71
CA LEU A 8 14.34 38.52 -11.33
C LEU A 8 14.99 37.17 -10.98
N SER A 9 16.33 37.13 -10.89
CA SER A 9 17.09 35.95 -10.42
C SER A 9 16.80 35.65 -8.94
N SER A 10 16.75 36.69 -8.10
CA SER A 10 16.38 36.59 -6.68
C SER A 10 14.92 36.14 -6.51
N SER A 11 14.00 36.64 -7.33
CA SER A 11 12.59 36.21 -7.32
C SER A 11 12.41 34.74 -7.69
N LYS A 12 13.17 34.22 -8.66
CA LYS A 12 13.16 32.79 -9.02
C LYS A 12 13.73 31.94 -7.89
N ALA A 13 14.86 32.33 -7.31
CA ALA A 13 15.46 31.63 -6.18
C ALA A 13 14.51 31.58 -4.97
N LEU A 14 13.83 32.69 -4.68
CA LEU A 14 12.87 32.80 -3.59
C LEU A 14 11.63 31.94 -3.86
N CYS A 15 11.15 31.89 -5.10
CA CYS A 15 10.08 30.97 -5.51
C CYS A 15 10.50 29.50 -5.38
N HIS A 16 11.70 29.14 -5.81
CA HIS A 16 12.24 27.79 -5.65
C HIS A 16 12.38 27.40 -4.17
N ILE A 17 12.85 28.32 -3.32
CA ILE A 17 12.95 28.11 -1.87
C ILE A 17 11.57 27.90 -1.26
N LEU A 18 10.58 28.74 -1.59
CA LEU A 18 9.21 28.60 -1.11
C LEU A 18 8.57 27.29 -1.58
N LEU A 19 8.76 26.89 -2.84
CA LEU A 19 8.27 25.63 -3.38
C LEU A 19 8.92 24.43 -2.65
N SER A 20 10.22 24.51 -2.37
CA SER A 20 10.96 23.45 -1.66
C SER A 20 10.48 23.30 -0.21
N ILE A 21 10.19 24.42 0.47
CA ILE A 21 9.63 24.42 1.82
C ILE A 21 8.23 23.80 1.82
N LEU A 22 7.37 24.14 0.86
CA LEU A 22 6.02 23.58 0.75
C LEU A 22 6.05 22.05 0.51
N LEU A 23 6.96 21.57 -0.34
CA LEU A 23 7.16 20.13 -0.59
C LEU A 23 7.71 19.40 0.65
N PHE A 24 8.60 20.03 1.41
CA PHE A 24 9.13 19.44 2.64
C PHE A 24 8.05 19.32 3.72
N LEU A 25 7.19 20.35 3.87
CA LEU A 25 6.09 20.34 4.84
C LEU A 25 5.00 19.30 4.51
N SER A 26 4.75 18.99 3.24
CA SER A 26 3.77 17.97 2.83
C SER A 26 4.25 16.52 3.02
N SER A 27 5.55 16.32 3.27
CA SER A 27 6.16 15.00 3.42
C SER A 27 5.91 14.34 4.79
N PHE A 28 5.30 15.05 5.75
CA PHE A 28 5.00 14.53 7.10
C PHE A 28 3.68 13.76 7.22
N ASN A 29 3.08 13.36 6.09
CA ASN A 29 1.96 12.43 6.10
C ASN A 29 2.49 11.04 6.46
N LYS A 30 2.43 10.69 7.75
CA LYS A 30 2.60 9.30 8.20
C LYS A 30 1.42 8.50 7.65
N ALA A 31 1.60 7.89 6.48
CA ALA A 31 0.63 6.97 5.92
C ALA A 31 0.57 5.72 6.80
N SER A 32 -0.31 5.71 7.80
CA SER A 32 -0.70 4.51 8.54
C SER A 32 -1.70 3.68 7.72
N SER A 33 -1.32 3.38 6.48
CA SER A 33 -2.06 2.47 5.61
C SER A 33 -1.26 1.21 5.34
N PHE A 34 -0.69 0.61 6.40
CA PHE A 34 -0.30 -0.79 6.32
C PHE A 34 -1.56 -1.63 6.56
N ARG A 35 -2.26 -1.93 5.47
CA ARG A 35 -3.16 -3.10 5.43
C ARG A 35 -2.30 -4.32 5.74
N LEU A 36 -2.86 -5.33 6.40
CA LEU A 36 -2.18 -6.62 6.54
C LEU A 36 -1.92 -7.15 5.11
N GLN A 37 -0.65 -7.26 4.72
CA GLN A 37 -0.26 -7.73 3.39
C GLN A 37 -0.03 -9.24 3.47
N GLY A 38 -1.04 -10.01 3.07
CA GLY A 38 -1.01 -11.47 3.07
C GLY A 38 -1.41 -12.11 4.41
N ALA A 39 -1.83 -13.37 4.33
CA ALA A 39 -2.20 -14.21 5.47
C ALA A 39 -1.65 -15.62 5.26
N ALA A 40 -1.30 -16.29 6.36
CA ALA A 40 -0.90 -17.68 6.37
C ALA A 40 -1.74 -18.44 7.40
N VAL A 41 -2.17 -19.64 7.04
CA VAL A 41 -3.00 -20.50 7.89
C VAL A 41 -2.30 -21.84 8.04
N LYS A 42 -2.31 -22.41 9.26
CA LYS A 42 -1.77 -23.73 9.54
C LYS A 42 -2.78 -24.53 10.36
N GLY A 43 -2.99 -25.79 10.01
CA GLY A 43 -3.87 -26.69 10.72
C GLY A 43 -3.83 -28.11 10.18
N GLN A 44 -4.65 -28.99 10.75
CA GLN A 44 -4.86 -30.36 10.27
C GLN A 44 -6.35 -30.59 10.08
N LEU A 45 -6.73 -31.04 8.88
CA LEU A 45 -8.11 -31.43 8.60
C LEU A 45 -8.35 -32.86 9.10
N LEU A 46 -9.46 -33.08 9.79
CA LEU A 46 -9.85 -34.37 10.34
C LEU A 46 -11.16 -34.85 9.72
N CYS A 47 -11.25 -36.14 9.41
CA CYS A 47 -12.47 -36.83 9.05
C CYS A 47 -12.81 -37.83 10.17
N LYS A 48 -13.86 -37.55 10.96
CA LYS A 48 -14.26 -38.37 12.12
C LYS A 48 -13.12 -38.64 13.12
N GLY A 49 -12.27 -37.63 13.35
CA GLY A 49 -11.13 -37.72 14.26
C GLY A 49 -9.85 -38.32 13.66
N ILE A 50 -9.87 -38.75 12.40
CA ILE A 50 -8.69 -39.28 11.69
C ILE A 50 -8.16 -38.19 10.75
N PRO A 51 -6.83 -37.96 10.64
CA PRO A 51 -6.27 -37.03 9.68
C PRO A 51 -6.74 -37.30 8.25
N ALA A 52 -7.29 -36.27 7.60
CA ALA A 52 -7.67 -36.35 6.20
C ALA A 52 -6.41 -36.37 5.33
N ALA A 53 -6.40 -37.23 4.31
CA ALA A 53 -5.31 -37.38 3.35
C ALA A 53 -5.85 -37.27 1.92
N HIS A 54 -5.01 -36.85 0.98
CA HIS A 54 -5.36 -36.68 -0.44
C HIS A 54 -6.53 -35.71 -0.67
N ILE A 55 -6.47 -34.54 -0.03
CA ILE A 55 -7.45 -33.47 -0.18
C ILE A 55 -6.77 -32.24 -0.77
N ASN A 56 -7.50 -31.51 -1.62
CA ASN A 56 -7.04 -30.22 -2.12
C ASN A 56 -7.50 -29.14 -1.14
N VAL A 57 -6.60 -28.24 -0.80
CA VAL A 57 -6.90 -27.11 0.09
C VAL A 57 -6.56 -25.82 -0.64
N GLY A 58 -7.51 -24.89 -0.64
CA GLY A 58 -7.34 -23.55 -1.19
C GLY A 58 -7.60 -22.50 -0.12
N LEU A 59 -6.77 -21.46 -0.12
CA LEU A 59 -6.96 -20.25 0.66
C LEU A 59 -7.58 -19.18 -0.24
N PHE A 60 -8.72 -18.62 0.15
CA PHE A 60 -9.43 -17.60 -0.61
C PHE A 60 -9.61 -16.34 0.25
N ASP A 61 -9.50 -15.17 -0.37
CA ASP A 61 -9.97 -13.92 0.23
C ASP A 61 -11.49 -13.83 0.04
N VAL A 62 -12.20 -13.41 1.08
CA VAL A 62 -13.67 -13.34 1.04
C VAL A 62 -14.07 -11.91 0.78
N ASP A 63 -14.48 -11.64 -0.46
CA ASP A 63 -14.87 -10.32 -0.89
C ASP A 63 -16.33 -10.06 -0.54
N ARG A 64 -16.55 -9.06 0.33
CA ARG A 64 -17.91 -8.68 0.77
C ARG A 64 -18.56 -7.64 -0.13
N ASN A 65 -17.87 -7.21 -1.19
CA ASN A 65 -18.38 -6.23 -2.11
C ASN A 65 -19.24 -6.92 -3.19
N PRO A 66 -20.53 -6.53 -3.37
CA PRO A 66 -21.39 -7.20 -4.34
C PRO A 66 -20.83 -7.13 -5.76
N GLY A 67 -20.73 -8.29 -6.42
CA GLY A 67 -20.26 -8.40 -7.80
C GLY A 67 -18.75 -8.61 -7.94
N ASP A 68 -18.01 -8.67 -6.82
CA ASP A 68 -16.61 -9.06 -6.79
C ASP A 68 -16.50 -10.55 -6.45
N PRO A 69 -15.83 -11.38 -7.28
CA PRO A 69 -15.62 -12.80 -6.97
C PRO A 69 -14.48 -12.97 -5.98
N ASP A 70 -14.62 -13.95 -5.06
CA ASP A 70 -13.57 -14.32 -4.09
C ASP A 70 -12.24 -14.67 -4.80
N ASP A 71 -11.15 -14.04 -4.37
CA ASP A 71 -9.82 -14.23 -4.92
C ASP A 71 -9.12 -15.49 -4.36
N LEU A 72 -8.52 -16.29 -5.23
CA LEU A 72 -7.63 -17.39 -4.82
C LEU A 72 -6.27 -16.84 -4.39
N LEU A 73 -5.93 -17.00 -3.10
CA LEU A 73 -4.65 -16.57 -2.53
C LEU A 73 -3.57 -17.65 -2.68
N ASP A 74 -3.90 -18.91 -2.36
CA ASP A 74 -2.96 -20.04 -2.44
C ASP A 74 -3.69 -21.38 -2.59
N LYS A 75 -2.99 -22.40 -3.11
CA LYS A 75 -3.48 -23.78 -3.20
C LYS A 75 -2.33 -24.78 -3.08
N GLU A 76 -2.56 -25.85 -2.34
CA GLU A 76 -1.68 -27.03 -2.27
C GLU A 76 -2.22 -28.20 -3.10
#